data_AF-X0YBB6-F1
#
_entry.id   AF-X0YBB6-F1
#
_cell.length_a   1.000
_cell.length_b   1.000
_cell.length_c   1.000
_cell.angle_alpha   90.00
_cell.angle_beta   90.00
_cell.angle_gamma   90.00
#
_symmetry.space_group_name_H-M   'P 1'
#
loop_
_entity.id
_entity.type
_entity.pdbx_description
1 polymer ?
#
loop_
_entity_poly.entity_id
_entity_poly.type
_entity_poly.pdbx_seq_one_letter_code
_entity_poly.pdbx_strand_id
1 'polypeptide(L)' 'MNYVTDVNDIKHLVCLKCGWGLPLIPRDKFLEFELEFRKQHEAHPLTVLTTAELDDLAEKRAELRKYAN' A
#
# COMPACT_ATOMS: atom_id res chain seq x y z
N MET A 1 11.00 6.88 -25.25
CA MET A 1 9.69 7.21 -24.68
C MET A 1 9.80 6.99 -23.18
N ASN A 2 10.02 8.05 -22.41
CA ASN A 2 10.06 7.94 -20.95
C ASN A 2 8.63 7.74 -20.48
N TYR A 3 8.29 6.52 -20.05
CA TYR A 3 7.06 6.27 -19.31
C TYR A 3 7.21 7.00 -17.98
N VAL A 4 6.70 8.24 -17.93
CA VAL A 4 6.45 8.91 -16.67
C VAL A 4 5.27 8.16 -16.07
N THR A 5 5.57 7.17 -15.23
CA THR A 5 4.55 6.51 -14.42
C THR A 5 3.94 7.61 -13.57
N ASP A 6 2.68 7.96 -13.85
CA ASP A 6 1.93 8.90 -13.02
C ASP A 6 2.01 8.38 -11.58
N VAL A 7 2.60 9.16 -10.67
CA VAL A 7 2.94 8.71 -9.31
C VAL A 7 1.69 8.24 -8.56
N ASN A 8 0.52 8.70 -9.00
CA ASN A 8 -0.80 8.31 -8.50
C ASN A 8 -1.22 6.88 -8.88
N ASP A 9 -0.69 6.29 -9.96
CA ASP A 9 -1.04 4.91 -10.40
C ASP A 9 -0.15 3.84 -9.75
N ILE A 10 0.81 4.25 -8.92
CA ILE A 10 1.66 3.31 -8.20
C ILE A 10 0.82 2.56 -7.16
N LYS A 11 0.84 1.23 -7.26
CA LYS A 11 0.14 0.32 -6.34
C LYS A 11 1.07 -0.12 -5.23
N HIS A 12 0.58 -0.03 -4.00
CA HIS A 12 1.25 -0.44 -2.77
C HIS A 12 0.44 -1.55 -2.11
N LEU A 13 1.06 -2.68 -1.79
CA LEU A 13 0.41 -3.68 -0.94
C LEU A 13 0.68 -3.31 0.52
N VAL A 14 -0.36 -3.00 1.28
CA VAL A 14 -0.24 -2.53 2.67
C VAL A 14 -1.05 -3.38 3.63
N CYS A 15 -0.52 -3.55 4.84
CA CYS A 15 -1.24 -4.15 5.95
C CYS A 15 -2.06 -3.10 6.69
N LEU A 16 -3.39 -3.23 6.69
CA LEU A 16 -4.28 -2.30 7.38
C LEU A 16 -4.11 -2.32 8.91
N LYS A 17 -3.69 -3.47 9.45
CA LYS A 17 -3.51 -3.66 10.89
C LYS A 17 -2.25 -2.99 11.42
N CYS A 18 -1.09 -3.22 10.80
CA CYS A 18 0.18 -2.72 11.33
C CYS A 18 0.84 -1.63 10.47
N GLY A 19 0.27 -1.25 9.32
CA GLY A 19 0.66 -0.05 8.58
C GLY A 19 1.95 -0.14 7.76
N TRP A 20 2.57 -1.32 7.70
CA TRP A 20 3.71 -1.60 6.82
C TRP A 20 3.21 -2.20 5.50
N GLY A 21 3.99 -2.06 4.44
CA GLY A 21 3.64 -2.54 3.10
C GLY A 21 4.87 -2.87 2.26
N LEU A 22 4.64 -3.44 1.08
CA LEU A 22 5.69 -3.74 0.12
C LEU A 22 6.30 -2.43 -0.40
N PRO A 23 7.65 -2.34 -0.46
CA PRO A 23 8.33 -1.23 -1.11
C PRO A 23 7.99 -1.17 -2.60
N LEU A 24 8.30 -0.05 -3.26
CA LEU A 24 8.12 0.15 -4.70
C LEU A 24 8.71 -1.00 -5.52
N ILE A 25 7.83 -1.77 -6.19
CA ILE A 25 8.21 -2.92 -7.05
C ILE A 25 7.92 -2.57 -8.50
N PRO A 26 8.80 -2.93 -9.46
CA PRO A 26 8.47 -2.87 -10.87
C PRO A 26 7.20 -3.69 -11.19
N ARG A 27 6.36 -3.15 -12.07
CA ARG A 27 5.04 -3.68 -12.42
C ARG A 27 5.06 -5.15 -12.84
N ASP A 28 6.06 -5.57 -13.62
CA ASP A 28 6.27 -6.96 -14.06
C ASP A 28 6.42 -7.96 -12.91
N LYS A 29 6.95 -7.50 -11.77
CA LYS A 29 7.19 -8.36 -10.59
C LYS A 29 6.15 -8.20 -9.49
N PHE A 30 5.22 -7.25 -9.62
CA PHE A 30 4.27 -6.93 -8.56
C PHE A 30 3.42 -8.16 -8.15
N LEU A 31 2.92 -8.91 -9.12
CA LEU A 31 2.08 -10.10 -8.88
C LEU A 31 2.83 -11.21 -8.13
N GLU A 32 4.08 -11.45 -8.48
CA GLU A 32 4.92 -12.47 -7.83
C GLU A 32 5.17 -12.10 -6.36
N PHE A 33 5.62 -10.87 -6.12
CA PHE A 33 5.88 -10.37 -4.77
C PHE A 33 4.60 -10.24 -3.93
N GLU A 34 3.47 -9.84 -4.54
CA GLU A 34 2.18 -9.79 -3.84
C GLU A 34 1.80 -11.18 -3.31
N LEU A 35 1.92 -12.21 -4.15
CA LEU A 35 1.60 -13.58 -3.78
C LEU A 35 2.53 -14.10 -2.68
N GLU A 36 3.84 -13.88 -2.79
CA GLU A 36 4.79 -14.30 -1.77
C GLU A 36 4.55 -13.57 -0.43
N PHE A 37 4.30 -12.27 -0.47
CA PHE A 37 4.03 -11.48 0.72
C PHE A 37 2.71 -11.85 1.39
N ARG A 38 1.66 -12.12 0.60
CA ARG A 38 0.40 -12.66 1.13
C ARG A 38 0.58 -14.02 1.79
N LYS A 39 1.43 -14.89 1.24
CA LYS A 39 1.75 -16.19 1.86
C LYS A 39 2.52 -16.03 3.18
N GLN A 40 3.51 -15.14 3.22
CA GLN A 40 4.29 -14.88 4.44
C GLN A 40 3.44 -14.23 5.54
N HIS A 41 2.36 -13.55 5.17
CA HIS A 41 1.55 -12.74 6.07
C HIS A 41 0.05 -13.01 5.95
N GLU A 42 -0.32 -14.29 5.82
CA GLU A 42 -1.72 -14.74 5.65
C GLU A 42 -2.64 -14.28 6.78
N ALA A 43 -2.10 -14.14 8.01
CA ALA A 43 -2.84 -13.67 9.17
C ALA A 43 -3.08 -12.14 9.20
N HIS A 44 -2.57 -11.40 8.22
CA HIS A 44 -2.67 -9.94 8.17
C HIS A 44 -3.71 -9.48 7.12
N PRO A 45 -4.54 -8.47 7.44
CA PRO A 45 -5.45 -7.88 6.46
C PRO A 45 -4.66 -7.01 5.48
N LEU A 46 -4.23 -7.63 4.39
CA LEU A 46 -3.48 -7.00 3.31
C LEU A 46 -4.43 -6.48 2.22
N THR A 47 -4.22 -5.25 1.80
CA THR A 47 -4.96 -4.64 0.68
C THR A 47 -3.99 -3.91 -0.24
N VAL A 48 -4.33 -3.86 -1.53
CA VAL A 48 -3.60 -3.08 -2.52
C VAL A 48 -4.24 -1.69 -2.57
N LEU A 49 -3.47 -0.65 -2.29
CA LEU A 49 -3.89 0.74 -2.41
C LEU A 49 -3.02 1.45 -3.45
N THR A 50 -3.61 2.37 -4.20
CA THR A 50 -2.84 3.36 -4.97
C THR A 50 -2.16 4.36 -4.06
N THR A 51 -1.16 5.11 -4.56
CA THR A 51 -0.54 6.21 -3.80
C THR A 51 -1.58 7.22 -3.32
N ALA A 52 -2.58 7.53 -4.15
CA ALA A 52 -3.66 8.46 -3.78
C ALA A 52 -4.51 7.92 -2.61
N GLU A 53 -4.87 6.63 -2.65
CA GLU A 53 -5.60 5.98 -1.55
C GLU A 53 -4.75 5.86 -0.27
N LEU A 54 -3.44 5.69 -0.41
CA LEU A 54 -2.52 5.63 0.73
C LEU A 54 -2.41 7.00 1.42
N ASP A 55 -2.35 8.08 0.64
CA ASP A 55 -2.32 9.46 1.13
C ASP A 55 -3.63 9.79 1.89
N ASP A 56 -4.78 9.48 1.28
CA ASP A 56 -6.11 9.63 1.94
C ASP A 56 -6.21 8.80 3.23
N LEU A 57 -5.68 7.57 3.25
CA LEU A 57 -5.65 6.74 4.46
C LEU A 57 -4.75 7.35 5.55
N ALA A 58 -3.62 7.95 5.16
CA ALA A 58 -2.71 8.62 6.08
C ALA A 58 -3.34 9.89 6.68
N GLU A 59 -4.03 10.69 5.86
CA GLU A 59 -4.78 11.86 6.29
C GLU A 59 -5.90 11.45 7.27
N LYS A 60 -6.74 10.48 6.90
CA LYS A 60 -7.80 9.96 7.79
C LYS A 60 -7.26 9.41 9.10
N ARG A 61 -6.11 8.71 9.07
CA ARG A 61 -5.43 8.25 10.29
C ARG A 61 -4.94 9.41 11.15
N ALA A 62 -4.40 10.45 10.53
CA ALA A 62 -3.97 11.66 11.24
C ALA A 62 -5.16 12.41 11.86
N GLU A 63 -6.30 12.46 11.17
CA GLU A 63 -7.54 13.03 11.70
C GLU A 63 -8.10 12.22 12.88
N LEU A 64 -8.20 10.90 12.77
CA LEU A 64 -8.68 10.04 13.84
C LEU A 64 -7.82 10.13 15.12
N ARG A 65 -6.51 10.36 14.99
CA ARG A 65 -5.64 10.63 16.15
C ARG A 65 -6.02 11.89 16.92
N LYS A 66 -6.65 12.88 16.27
CA LYS A 66 -7.13 14.10 16.96
C LYS A 66 -8.33 13.82 17.88
N TYR A 67 -9.12 12.79 17.57
CA TYR A 67 -10.33 12.41 18.31
C TYR A 67 -10.10 11.26 19.31
N ALA A 68 -8.93 10.64 19.30
CA ALA A 68 -8.56 9.57 20.24
C ALA A 68 -8.07 10.10 21.60
N ASN A 69 -8.30 11.37 21.91
CA ASN A 69 -7.88 12.07 23.12
C ASN A 69 -9.09 12.56 23.91
#